data_AF-A0A1R2BSH0-F1
#
_entry.id   AF-A0A1R2BSH0-F1
#
_cell.length_a   1.000
_cell.length_b   1.000
_cell.length_c   1.000
_cell.angle_alpha   90.00
_cell.angle_beta   90.00
_cell.angle_gamma   90.00
#
_symmetry.space_group_name_H-M   'P 1'
#
loop_
_entity.id
_entity.type
_entity.pdbx_description
1 polymer ?
#
loop_
_entity_poly.entity_id
_entity_poly.type
_entity_poly.pdbx_seq_one_letter_code
_entity_poly.pdbx_strand_id
1 'polypeptide(L)'
;MNDSPNLRYPLQDRNKKLINLSRQVLEYVRSTDKTTGNQIAREIIHGFPNESFDSEFKNIQRRVYDALNVLHALSIISKNRNEIKYRGLVDKEDLSNLHEKISEKKKIIEAKRMCLGENVMQFVALHKLIRRNQVIKKNADVVELPCLVVYGETKANMQFFDDSMMISSLSPFTILSDCHLLAKMNLHKFTKMEISEHFPQEIFNLLDKSCMRTDESSEEYQKEVFIKNNIYN
;
A
#
# COMPACT_ATOMS: atom_id res chain seq x y z
N MET A 1 77.89 -9.07 22.24
CA MET A 1 76.98 -8.68 21.14
C MET A 1 75.80 -9.63 21.22
N ASN A 2 74.71 -9.20 21.87
CA ASN A 2 73.50 -9.98 22.03
C ASN A 2 72.52 -9.59 20.93
N ASP A 3 72.46 -10.37 19.85
CA ASP A 3 71.35 -10.32 18.91
C ASP A 3 70.46 -11.54 19.18
N SER A 4 69.40 -11.32 19.96
CA SER A 4 68.31 -12.29 20.10
C SER A 4 67.36 -12.14 18.90
N PRO A 5 66.99 -13.23 18.21
CA PRO A 5 66.07 -13.16 17.09
C PRO A 5 64.66 -12.81 17.60
N ASN A 6 64.09 -11.73 17.04
CA ASN A 6 62.72 -11.30 17.26
C ASN A 6 61.73 -12.41 16.83
N LEU A 7 61.31 -13.23 17.78
CA LEU A 7 60.29 -14.27 17.58
C LEU A 7 58.90 -13.60 17.49
N ARG A 8 58.55 -13.06 16.32
CA ARG A 8 57.18 -12.60 16.04
C ARG A 8 56.23 -13.79 16.03
N TYR A 9 55.37 -13.89 17.05
CA TYR A 9 54.41 -14.98 17.19
C TYR A 9 53.39 -15.01 16.02
N PRO A 10 53.15 -16.16 15.36
CA PRO A 10 52.30 -16.30 14.17
C PRO A 10 50.80 -15.97 14.38
N LEU A 11 50.35 -15.85 15.63
CA LEU A 11 48.98 -15.44 15.97
C LEU A 11 48.73 -13.94 15.70
N GLN A 12 49.77 -13.09 15.82
CA GLN A 12 49.64 -11.65 15.57
C GLN A 12 49.37 -11.33 14.10
N ASP A 13 49.94 -12.13 13.18
CA ASP A 13 49.83 -11.90 11.74
C ASP A 13 48.46 -12.32 11.18
N ARG A 14 47.80 -13.32 11.82
CA ARG A 14 46.42 -13.70 11.47
C ARG A 14 45.45 -12.57 11.78
N ASN A 15 45.58 -11.92 12.92
CA ASN A 15 44.67 -10.84 13.34
C ASN A 15 44.84 -9.54 12.53
N LYS A 16 45.99 -9.37 11.86
CA LYS A 16 46.29 -8.23 10.96
C LYS A 16 45.74 -8.39 9.54
N LYS A 17 45.17 -9.55 9.18
CA LYS A 17 44.54 -9.76 7.86
C LYS A 17 43.31 -8.88 7.68
N LEU A 18 43.11 -8.37 6.46
CA LEU A 18 41.98 -7.47 6.14
C LEU A 18 40.62 -8.09 6.48
N ILE A 19 40.42 -9.40 6.29
CA ILE A 19 39.15 -10.06 6.65
C ILE A 19 38.84 -9.95 8.15
N ASN A 20 39.86 -10.05 9.02
CA ASN A 20 39.70 -9.98 10.46
C ASN A 20 39.54 -8.52 10.91
N LEU A 21 40.29 -7.61 10.30
CA LEU A 21 40.11 -6.17 10.52
C LEU A 21 38.71 -5.70 10.10
N SER A 22 38.22 -6.12 8.93
CA SER A 22 36.86 -5.79 8.46
C SER A 22 35.78 -6.31 9.41
N ARG A 23 35.96 -7.52 9.97
CA ARG A 23 35.06 -8.08 10.98
C ARG A 23 35.07 -7.24 12.26
N GLN A 24 36.25 -6.87 12.77
CA GLN A 24 36.37 -6.02 13.97
C GLN A 24 35.78 -4.62 13.75
N VAL A 25 36.00 -4.01 12.58
CA VAL A 25 35.40 -2.73 12.19
C VAL A 25 33.87 -2.82 12.21
N LEU A 26 33.30 -3.91 11.67
CA LEU A 26 31.85 -4.11 11.65
C LEU A 26 31.28 -4.29 13.07
N GLU A 27 31.91 -5.12 13.91
CA GLU A 27 31.48 -5.32 15.31
C GLU A 27 31.55 -4.02 16.12
N TYR A 28 32.62 -3.24 15.94
CA TYR A 28 32.77 -1.96 16.63
C TYR A 28 31.68 -0.95 16.22
N VAL A 29 31.41 -0.84 14.91
CA VAL A 29 30.36 0.05 14.40
C VAL A 29 28.98 -0.43 14.85
N ARG A 30 28.77 -1.74 15.05
CA ARG A 30 27.52 -2.31 15.54
C ARG A 30 27.28 -2.06 17.03
N SER A 31 28.33 -2.05 17.85
CA SER A 31 28.22 -1.81 19.30
C SER A 31 28.15 -0.33 19.68
N THR A 32 28.49 0.58 18.75
CA THR A 32 28.56 2.02 18.99
C THR A 32 27.58 2.78 18.10
N ASP A 33 26.69 3.61 18.67
CA ASP A 33 25.69 4.37 17.89
C ASP A 33 26.32 5.37 16.90
N LYS A 34 27.41 6.03 17.31
CA LYS A 34 28.18 6.97 16.47
C LYS A 34 29.66 6.81 16.69
N THR A 35 30.44 6.71 15.61
CA THR A 35 31.90 6.61 15.69
C THR A 35 32.58 7.33 14.52
N THR A 36 33.91 7.39 14.54
CA THR A 36 34.74 7.94 13.47
C THR A 36 35.81 6.95 13.04
N GLY A 37 36.28 7.02 11.80
CA GLY A 37 37.30 6.09 11.29
C GLY A 37 38.59 6.09 12.11
N ASN A 38 38.97 7.25 12.64
CA ASN A 38 40.14 7.38 13.52
C ASN A 38 39.90 6.74 14.89
N GLN A 39 38.70 6.86 15.46
CA GLN A 39 38.36 6.20 16.72
C GLN A 39 38.39 4.68 16.56
N ILE A 40 37.78 4.16 15.50
CA ILE A 40 37.80 2.71 15.19
C ILE A 40 39.25 2.22 15.04
N ALA A 41 40.10 2.97 14.34
CA ALA A 41 41.50 2.60 14.18
C ALA A 41 42.24 2.52 15.53
N ARG A 42 42.07 3.52 16.41
CA ARG A 42 42.69 3.54 17.75
C ARG A 42 42.27 2.35 18.62
N GLU A 43 40.97 2.06 18.63
CA GLU A 43 40.40 0.97 19.43
C GLU A 43 40.89 -0.40 18.96
N ILE A 44 40.95 -0.60 17.64
CA ILE A 44 41.49 -1.84 17.06
C ILE A 44 42.96 -2.03 17.45
N ILE A 45 43.77 -0.95 17.41
CA ILE A 45 45.20 -1.00 17.74
C ILE A 45 45.43 -1.27 19.23
N HIS A 46 44.64 -0.66 20.12
CA HIS A 46 44.72 -0.89 21.55
C HIS A 46 44.43 -2.37 21.92
N GLY A 47 43.72 -3.10 21.07
CA GLY A 47 43.52 -4.54 21.19
C GLY A 47 44.73 -5.41 20.82
N PHE A 48 45.82 -4.85 20.28
CA PHE A 48 47.05 -5.58 19.96
C PHE A 48 48.15 -5.31 21.00
N PRO A 49 48.83 -6.35 21.51
CA PRO A 49 49.82 -6.24 22.58
C PRO A 49 51.21 -5.71 22.13
N ASN A 50 51.30 -4.80 21.14
CA ASN A 50 52.58 -4.40 20.53
C ASN A 50 53.01 -2.96 20.89
N GLU A 51 54.30 -2.78 21.17
CA GLU A 51 54.92 -1.51 21.62
C GLU A 51 55.18 -0.48 20.50
N SER A 52 55.12 -0.87 19.22
CA SER A 52 55.37 0.03 18.08
C SER A 52 54.09 0.69 17.55
N PHE A 53 53.48 1.54 18.38
CA PHE A 53 52.16 2.15 18.12
C PHE A 53 52.09 2.98 16.83
N ASP A 54 53.08 3.81 16.52
CA ASP A 54 52.93 4.83 15.47
C ASP A 54 52.96 4.29 14.02
N SER A 55 53.81 3.30 13.75
CA SER A 55 53.92 2.71 12.40
C SER A 55 52.77 1.76 12.11
N GLU A 56 52.36 0.98 13.12
CA GLU A 56 51.20 0.08 13.01
C GLU A 56 49.90 0.86 12.90
N PHE A 57 49.82 2.06 13.51
CA PHE A 57 48.65 2.93 13.43
C PHE A 57 48.30 3.33 12.00
N LYS A 58 49.28 3.82 11.23
CA LYS A 58 49.04 4.24 9.84
C LYS A 58 48.58 3.07 8.97
N ASN A 59 49.12 1.87 9.20
CA ASN A 59 48.76 0.68 8.44
C ASN A 59 47.33 0.24 8.74
N ILE A 60 46.97 0.12 10.02
CA ILE A 60 45.61 -0.26 10.45
C ILE A 60 44.60 0.81 10.05
N GLN A 61 44.92 2.09 10.21
CA GLN A 61 44.08 3.19 9.77
C GLN A 61 43.75 3.09 8.27
N ARG A 62 44.74 2.79 7.41
CA ARG A 62 44.52 2.59 5.97
C ARG A 62 43.54 1.44 5.70
N ARG A 63 43.62 0.35 6.46
CA ARG A 63 42.76 -0.85 6.31
C ARG A 63 41.36 -0.65 6.87
N VAL A 64 41.22 0.10 7.96
CA VAL A 64 39.92 0.51 8.51
C VAL A 64 39.16 1.32 7.46
N TYR A 65 39.82 2.25 6.76
CA TYR A 65 39.17 2.98 5.68
C TYR A 65 38.77 2.11 4.48
N ASP A 66 39.58 1.10 4.11
CA ASP A 66 39.18 0.12 3.09
C ASP A 66 37.91 -0.62 3.51
N ALA A 67 37.86 -1.15 4.74
CA ALA A 67 36.71 -1.84 5.27
C ALA A 67 35.45 -0.94 5.32
N LEU A 68 35.60 0.28 5.82
CA LEU A 68 34.50 1.25 5.91
C LEU A 68 33.95 1.62 4.53
N ASN A 69 34.82 1.80 3.52
CA ASN A 69 34.35 2.14 2.17
C ASN A 69 33.53 1.00 1.55
N VAL A 70 33.94 -0.25 1.76
CA VAL A 70 33.18 -1.42 1.29
C VAL A 70 31.86 -1.56 2.05
N LEU A 71 31.88 -1.46 3.39
CA LEU A 71 30.67 -1.53 4.22
C LEU A 71 29.68 -0.41 3.85
N HIS A 72 30.18 0.78 3.50
CA HIS A 72 29.35 1.89 3.03
C HIS A 72 28.74 1.61 1.66
N ALA A 73 29.51 1.07 0.71
CA ALA A 73 29.01 0.68 -0.61
C ALA A 73 27.93 -0.42 -0.52
N LEU A 74 28.06 -1.34 0.44
CA LEU A 74 27.05 -2.36 0.75
C LEU A 74 25.85 -1.81 1.54
N SER A 75 25.81 -0.51 1.85
CA SER A 75 24.76 0.12 2.66
C SER A 75 24.60 -0.47 4.07
N ILE A 76 25.63 -1.13 4.59
CA ILE A 76 25.64 -1.71 5.95
C ILE A 76 25.88 -0.63 7.00
N ILE A 77 26.65 0.38 6.62
CA ILE A 77 26.94 1.57 7.43
C ILE A 77 26.58 2.83 6.66
N SER A 78 26.29 3.92 7.36
CA SER A 78 26.19 5.26 6.78
C SER A 78 27.42 6.08 7.15
N LYS A 79 27.97 6.84 6.20
CA LYS A 79 29.10 7.76 6.41
C LYS A 79 28.68 9.19 6.07
N ASN A 80 28.59 10.05 7.09
CA ASN A 80 28.36 11.48 6.90
C ASN A 80 29.57 12.27 7.38
N ARG A 81 30.35 12.81 6.44
CA ARG A 81 31.68 13.40 6.71
C ARG A 81 32.57 12.40 7.47
N ASN A 82 32.79 12.63 8.75
CA ASN A 82 33.60 11.78 9.63
C ASN A 82 32.76 10.88 10.54
N GLU A 83 31.44 11.09 10.61
CA GLU A 83 30.53 10.30 11.43
C GLU A 83 30.12 9.01 10.69
N ILE A 84 30.26 7.88 11.38
CA ILE A 84 29.92 6.54 10.92
C ILE A 84 28.84 5.99 11.84
N LYS A 85 27.78 5.44 11.25
CA LYS A 85 26.68 4.76 11.97
C LYS A 85 26.38 3.41 11.34
N TYR A 86 25.98 2.45 12.16
CA TYR A 86 25.44 1.18 11.70
C TYR A 86 24.03 1.35 11.14
N ARG A 87 23.78 0.81 9.94
CA ARG A 87 22.44 0.81 9.28
C ARG A 87 21.78 -0.57 9.32
N GLY A 88 22.56 -1.64 9.38
CA GLY A 88 22.06 -3.03 9.36
C GLY A 88 22.41 -3.77 8.07
N LEU A 89 22.30 -5.10 8.10
CA LEU A 89 22.36 -5.94 6.89
C LEU A 89 20.94 -6.02 6.33
N VAL A 90 20.70 -5.46 5.15
CA VAL A 90 19.46 -5.68 4.43
C VAL A 90 19.81 -6.43 3.15
N ASP A 91 19.42 -7.70 3.09
CA ASP A 91 19.64 -8.50 1.89
C ASP A 91 18.80 -7.90 0.75
N LYS A 92 19.44 -7.65 -0.39
CA LYS A 92 18.79 -6.98 -1.54
C LYS A 92 17.61 -7.80 -2.08
N GLU A 93 17.68 -9.12 -1.98
CA GLU A 93 16.60 -10.04 -2.33
C GLU A 93 15.40 -9.86 -1.39
N ASP A 94 15.65 -9.73 -0.08
CA ASP A 94 14.59 -9.47 0.92
C ASP A 94 13.91 -8.12 0.70
N LEU A 95 14.65 -7.09 0.29
CA LEU A 95 14.07 -5.81 -0.09
C LEU A 95 13.16 -5.91 -1.32
N SER A 96 13.61 -6.60 -2.36
CA SER A 96 12.81 -6.81 -3.57
C SER A 96 11.52 -7.57 -3.25
N ASN A 97 11.63 -8.65 -2.49
CA ASN A 97 10.49 -9.45 -2.03
C ASN A 97 9.53 -8.63 -1.16
N LEU A 98 10.05 -7.76 -0.29
CA LEU A 98 9.22 -6.89 0.54
C LEU A 98 8.50 -5.82 -0.30
N HIS A 99 9.17 -5.24 -1.30
CA HIS A 99 8.56 -4.30 -2.24
C HIS A 99 7.44 -4.94 -3.04
N GLU A 100 7.62 -6.18 -3.51
CA GLU A 100 6.58 -6.94 -4.21
C GLU A 100 5.37 -7.20 -3.30
N LYS A 101 5.60 -7.67 -2.07
CA LYS A 101 4.53 -7.86 -1.07
C LYS A 101 3.76 -6.56 -0.79
N ILE A 102 4.46 -5.42 -0.66
CA ILE A 102 3.80 -4.13 -0.47
C ILE A 102 2.95 -3.77 -1.68
N SER A 103 3.45 -3.99 -2.90
CA SER A 103 2.72 -3.73 -4.15
C SER A 103 1.44 -4.58 -4.24
N GLU A 104 1.53 -5.87 -3.92
CA GLU A 104 0.39 -6.78 -3.89
C GLU A 104 -0.65 -6.37 -2.85
N LYS A 105 -0.21 -6.05 -1.62
CA LYS A 105 -1.12 -5.56 -0.57
C LYS A 105 -1.82 -4.27 -0.96
N LYS A 106 -1.13 -3.35 -1.65
CA LYS A 106 -1.75 -2.12 -2.17
C LYS A 106 -2.87 -2.41 -3.16
N LYS A 107 -2.65 -3.32 -4.12
CA LYS A 107 -3.68 -3.75 -5.08
C LYS A 107 -4.91 -4.34 -4.37
N ILE A 108 -4.69 -5.19 -3.37
CA ILE A 108 -5.78 -5.79 -2.57
C ILE A 108 -6.58 -4.71 -1.83
N ILE A 109 -5.89 -3.73 -1.23
CA ILE A 109 -6.57 -2.62 -0.53
C ILE A 109 -7.42 -1.81 -1.50
N GLU A 110 -6.89 -1.52 -2.69
CA GLU A 110 -7.61 -0.77 -3.72
C GLU A 110 -8.86 -1.52 -4.20
N ALA A 111 -8.74 -2.82 -4.48
CA ALA A 111 -9.89 -3.66 -4.86
C ALA A 111 -10.95 -3.71 -3.75
N LYS A 112 -10.55 -3.81 -2.48
CA LYS A 112 -11.48 -3.76 -1.33
C LYS A 112 -12.18 -2.41 -1.20
N ARG A 113 -11.50 -1.30 -1.51
CA ARG A 113 -12.11 0.04 -1.51
C ARG A 113 -13.14 0.19 -2.62
N MET A 114 -12.86 -0.31 -3.83
CA MET A 114 -13.84 -0.32 -4.92
C MET A 114 -15.09 -1.12 -4.56
N CYS A 115 -14.91 -2.36 -4.06
CA CYS A 115 -16.02 -3.20 -3.61
C CYS A 115 -16.83 -2.56 -2.47
N LEU A 116 -16.17 -1.90 -1.51
CA LEU A 116 -16.86 -1.13 -0.48
C LEU A 116 -17.74 -0.03 -1.09
N GLY A 117 -17.24 0.69 -2.09
CA GLY A 117 -18.02 1.71 -2.80
C GLY A 117 -19.26 1.15 -3.50
N GLU A 118 -19.11 0.03 -4.20
CA GLU A 118 -20.23 -0.68 -4.84
C GLU A 118 -21.28 -1.12 -3.82
N ASN A 119 -20.86 -1.70 -2.70
CA ASN A 119 -21.76 -2.14 -1.63
C ASN A 119 -22.54 -0.96 -1.02
N VAL A 120 -21.86 0.18 -0.79
CA VAL A 120 -22.53 1.38 -0.27
C VAL A 120 -23.53 1.93 -1.30
N MET A 121 -23.15 2.02 -2.58
CA MET A 121 -24.07 2.45 -3.64
C MET A 121 -25.30 1.55 -3.72
N GLN A 122 -25.12 0.23 -3.62
CA GLN A 122 -26.22 -0.73 -3.64
C GLN A 122 -27.11 -0.59 -2.41
N PHE A 123 -26.53 -0.45 -1.22
CA PHE A 123 -27.27 -0.21 0.03
C PHE A 123 -28.16 1.04 -0.09
N VAL A 124 -27.58 2.15 -0.54
CA VAL A 124 -28.31 3.41 -0.71
C VAL A 124 -29.43 3.26 -1.73
N ALA A 125 -29.13 2.63 -2.87
CA ALA A 125 -30.11 2.44 -3.92
C ALA A 125 -31.33 1.63 -3.44
N LEU A 126 -31.09 0.55 -2.70
CA LEU A 126 -32.14 -0.27 -2.11
C LEU A 126 -32.91 0.48 -1.03
N HIS A 127 -32.22 1.20 -0.14
CA HIS A 127 -32.85 1.98 0.91
C HIS A 127 -33.78 3.06 0.35
N LYS A 128 -33.31 3.78 -0.69
CA LYS A 128 -34.13 4.77 -1.41
C LYS A 128 -35.30 4.12 -2.15
N LEU A 129 -35.10 2.95 -2.76
CA LEU A 129 -36.17 2.21 -3.43
C LEU A 129 -37.27 1.82 -2.43
N ILE A 130 -36.90 1.24 -1.28
CA ILE A 130 -37.83 0.83 -0.23
C ILE A 130 -38.63 2.03 0.26
N ARG A 131 -37.95 3.13 0.62
CA ARG A 131 -38.60 4.36 1.08
C ARG A 131 -39.56 4.93 0.05
N ARG A 132 -39.19 4.92 -1.23
CA ARG A 132 -40.07 5.37 -2.32
C ARG A 132 -41.30 4.46 -2.47
N ASN A 133 -41.09 3.14 -2.42
CA ASN A 133 -42.15 2.16 -2.61
C ASN A 133 -43.14 2.12 -1.42
N GLN A 134 -42.75 2.55 -0.22
CA GLN A 134 -43.66 2.70 0.93
C GLN A 134 -44.78 3.74 0.68
N VAL A 135 -44.54 4.74 -0.17
CA VAL A 135 -45.50 5.82 -0.45
C VAL A 135 -46.39 5.51 -1.65
N ILE A 136 -45.96 4.60 -2.53
CA ILE A 136 -46.71 4.23 -3.73
C ILE A 136 -47.82 3.23 -3.34
N LYS A 137 -49.09 3.55 -3.65
CA LYS A 137 -50.21 2.60 -3.49
C LYS A 137 -49.95 1.38 -4.38
N LYS A 138 -50.18 0.17 -3.84
CA LYS A 138 -50.00 -1.10 -4.55
C LYS A 138 -50.84 -1.13 -5.84
N ASN A 139 -50.21 -0.84 -6.97
CA ASN A 139 -50.72 -1.22 -8.29
C ASN A 139 -50.14 -2.60 -8.66
N ALA A 140 -50.82 -3.32 -9.55
CA ALA A 140 -50.60 -4.74 -9.80
C ALA A 140 -49.31 -5.09 -10.58
N ASP A 141 -48.63 -4.11 -11.18
CA ASP A 141 -47.44 -4.35 -12.01
C ASP A 141 -46.16 -4.11 -11.19
N VAL A 142 -45.73 -5.13 -10.44
CA VAL A 142 -44.52 -5.11 -9.61
C VAL A 142 -43.52 -6.15 -10.13
N VAL A 143 -42.27 -5.73 -10.26
CA VAL A 143 -41.13 -6.62 -10.49
C VAL A 143 -40.31 -6.67 -9.22
N GLU A 144 -40.19 -7.85 -8.63
CA GLU A 144 -39.38 -8.08 -7.43
C GLU A 144 -37.90 -8.27 -7.78
N LEU A 145 -37.02 -7.94 -6.84
CA LEU A 145 -35.58 -8.17 -6.97
C LEU A 145 -35.21 -9.51 -6.33
N PRO A 146 -34.25 -10.27 -6.88
CA PRO A 146 -33.39 -9.93 -8.01
C PRO A 146 -34.05 -10.15 -9.37
N CYS A 147 -33.78 -9.27 -10.33
CA CYS A 147 -34.31 -9.32 -11.69
C CYS A 147 -33.22 -9.05 -12.74
N LEU A 148 -33.50 -9.53 -13.96
CA LEU A 148 -32.67 -9.27 -15.12
C LEU A 148 -33.55 -8.70 -16.22
N VAL A 149 -33.21 -7.51 -16.71
CA VAL A 149 -33.99 -6.82 -17.74
C VAL A 149 -33.23 -6.87 -19.06
N VAL A 150 -33.88 -7.42 -20.07
CA VAL A 150 -33.38 -7.38 -21.45
C VAL A 150 -34.09 -6.25 -22.18
N TYR A 151 -33.32 -5.27 -22.62
CA TYR A 151 -33.82 -4.07 -23.31
C TYR A 151 -33.22 -4.00 -24.72
N GLY A 152 -34.06 -3.76 -25.73
CA GLY A 152 -33.65 -3.61 -27.13
C GLY A 152 -34.76 -2.96 -27.95
N GLU A 153 -34.45 -2.57 -29.20
CA GLU A 153 -35.42 -1.93 -30.10
C GLU A 153 -36.56 -2.87 -30.47
N THR A 154 -36.24 -4.15 -30.69
CA THR A 154 -37.22 -5.21 -30.94
C THR A 154 -37.31 -6.14 -29.74
N LYS A 155 -38.49 -6.71 -29.52
CA LYS A 155 -38.68 -7.75 -28.50
C LYS A 155 -37.76 -8.94 -28.80
N ALA A 156 -36.82 -9.21 -27.91
CA ALA A 156 -35.96 -10.39 -27.99
C ALA A 156 -36.79 -11.66 -27.73
N ASN A 157 -36.46 -12.73 -28.45
CA ASN A 157 -37.00 -14.05 -28.21
C ASN A 157 -36.18 -14.73 -27.09
N MET A 158 -36.84 -15.11 -26.02
CA MET A 158 -36.23 -15.67 -24.82
C MET A 158 -36.72 -17.11 -24.64
N GLN A 159 -35.79 -18.06 -24.71
CA GLN A 159 -36.05 -19.48 -24.49
C GLN A 159 -35.36 -19.90 -23.20
N PHE A 160 -36.11 -20.57 -22.34
CA PHE A 160 -35.64 -21.04 -21.04
C PHE A 160 -35.40 -22.55 -21.11
N PHE A 161 -34.22 -22.97 -20.69
CA PHE A 161 -33.82 -24.35 -20.49
C PHE A 161 -33.57 -24.57 -18.99
N ASP A 162 -33.40 -25.83 -18.57
CA ASP A 162 -33.26 -26.18 -17.15
C ASP A 162 -32.12 -25.41 -16.45
N ASP A 163 -30.95 -25.29 -17.11
CA ASP A 163 -29.77 -24.62 -16.54
C ASP A 163 -29.35 -23.34 -17.29
N SER A 164 -30.07 -22.95 -18.35
CA SER A 164 -29.63 -21.83 -19.18
C SER A 164 -30.78 -21.08 -19.84
N MET A 165 -30.50 -19.84 -20.22
CA MET A 165 -31.43 -19.02 -20.99
C MET A 165 -30.77 -18.64 -22.30
N MET A 166 -31.48 -18.83 -23.41
CA MET A 166 -31.08 -18.36 -24.72
C MET A 166 -31.90 -17.14 -25.11
N ILE A 167 -31.20 -16.03 -25.39
CA ILE A 167 -31.79 -14.79 -25.84
C ILE A 167 -31.36 -14.59 -27.29
N SER A 168 -32.33 -14.55 -28.20
CA SER A 168 -32.11 -14.30 -29.63
C SER A 168 -32.84 -13.04 -30.06
N SER A 169 -32.16 -12.16 -30.78
CA SER A 169 -32.74 -10.91 -31.29
C SER A 169 -32.16 -10.61 -32.67
N LEU A 170 -32.99 -10.03 -33.53
CA LEU A 170 -32.56 -9.53 -34.85
C LEU A 170 -31.85 -8.17 -34.75
N SER A 171 -32.07 -7.45 -33.64
CA SER A 171 -31.44 -6.17 -33.34
C SER A 171 -30.55 -6.26 -32.08
N PRO A 172 -29.57 -5.35 -31.92
CA PRO A 172 -28.77 -5.27 -30.71
C PRO A 172 -29.64 -5.09 -29.46
N PHE A 173 -29.30 -5.80 -28.39
CA PHE A 173 -29.96 -5.70 -27.09
C PHE A 173 -28.93 -5.51 -25.98
N THR A 174 -29.39 -4.99 -24.84
CA THR A 174 -28.60 -4.80 -23.62
C THR A 174 -29.27 -5.54 -22.47
N ILE A 175 -28.44 -6.19 -21.65
CA ILE A 175 -28.88 -6.86 -20.43
C ILE A 175 -28.54 -5.96 -19.25
N LEU A 176 -29.53 -5.63 -18.44
CA LEU A 176 -29.40 -4.82 -17.24
C LEU A 176 -29.69 -5.69 -16.01
N SER A 177 -28.76 -5.74 -15.07
CA SER A 177 -29.00 -6.27 -13.73
C SER A 177 -29.67 -5.24 -12.83
N ASP A 178 -30.08 -5.66 -11.63
CA ASP A 178 -30.65 -4.81 -10.58
C ASP A 178 -29.86 -3.54 -10.33
N CYS A 179 -28.54 -3.66 -10.15
CA CYS A 179 -27.69 -2.51 -9.86
C CYS A 179 -27.71 -1.49 -11.01
N HIS A 180 -27.70 -1.95 -12.26
CA HIS A 180 -27.80 -1.08 -13.43
C HIS A 180 -29.19 -0.43 -13.55
N LEU A 181 -30.26 -1.16 -13.21
CA LEU A 181 -31.61 -0.63 -13.21
C LEU A 181 -31.76 0.48 -12.16
N LEU A 182 -31.33 0.20 -10.93
CA LEU A 182 -31.31 1.18 -9.85
C LEU A 182 -30.40 2.38 -10.16
N ALA A 183 -29.32 2.14 -10.89
CA ALA A 183 -28.45 3.20 -11.37
C ALA A 183 -29.16 4.12 -12.37
N LYS A 184 -29.86 3.54 -13.38
CA LYS A 184 -30.70 4.30 -14.33
C LYS A 184 -31.84 5.06 -13.66
N MET A 185 -32.34 4.58 -12.52
CA MET A 185 -33.33 5.27 -11.69
C MET A 185 -32.73 6.39 -10.81
N ASN A 186 -31.42 6.65 -10.93
CA ASN A 186 -30.68 7.62 -10.11
C ASN A 186 -30.75 7.37 -8.59
N LEU A 187 -30.95 6.11 -8.17
CA LEU A 187 -31.05 5.76 -6.74
C LEU A 187 -29.69 5.50 -6.08
N HIS A 188 -28.65 5.20 -6.87
CA HIS A 188 -27.29 4.90 -6.40
C HIS A 188 -26.50 6.10 -5.86
N LYS A 189 -26.89 7.34 -6.23
CA LYS A 189 -26.17 8.56 -5.85
C LYS A 189 -26.66 9.07 -4.49
N PHE A 190 -25.74 9.54 -3.65
CA PHE A 190 -26.05 10.08 -2.32
C PHE A 190 -25.17 11.28 -1.95
N THR A 191 -25.64 12.05 -0.97
CA THR A 191 -24.84 13.07 -0.29
C THR A 191 -24.28 12.51 1.02
N LYS A 192 -23.25 13.17 1.59
CA LYS A 192 -22.70 12.78 2.89
C LYS A 192 -23.75 12.82 4.00
N MET A 193 -24.64 13.82 3.95
CA MET A 193 -25.71 14.01 4.92
C MET A 193 -26.75 12.90 4.88
N GLU A 194 -27.05 12.35 3.71
CA GLU A 194 -28.09 11.30 3.56
C GLU A 194 -27.67 9.96 4.19
N ILE A 195 -26.38 9.67 4.24
CA ILE A 195 -25.88 8.35 4.66
C ILE A 195 -25.04 8.41 5.94
N SER A 196 -24.80 9.60 6.50
CA SER A 196 -24.09 9.78 7.77
C SER A 196 -24.81 9.13 8.95
N GLU A 197 -26.12 8.95 8.86
CA GLU A 197 -26.91 8.21 9.86
C GLU A 197 -26.65 6.70 9.81
N HIS A 198 -26.27 6.17 8.64
CA HIS A 198 -26.13 4.74 8.40
C HIS A 198 -24.68 4.27 8.46
N PHE A 199 -23.72 5.17 8.23
CA PHE A 199 -22.30 4.85 8.13
C PHE A 199 -21.43 5.84 8.90
N PRO A 200 -20.33 5.35 9.50
CA PRO A 200 -19.36 6.20 10.18
C PRO A 200 -18.60 7.09 9.17
N GLN A 201 -18.14 8.25 9.62
CA GLN A 201 -17.62 9.30 8.75
C GLN A 201 -16.32 8.89 8.03
N GLU A 202 -15.57 7.95 8.58
CA GLU A 202 -14.31 7.45 8.04
C GLU A 202 -14.50 6.77 6.69
N ILE A 203 -15.66 6.15 6.46
CA ILE A 203 -15.96 5.46 5.19
C ILE A 203 -15.98 6.46 4.03
N PHE A 204 -16.44 7.70 4.24
CA PHE A 204 -16.48 8.72 3.17
C PHE A 204 -15.11 9.07 2.61
N ASN A 205 -14.04 8.92 3.40
CA ASN A 205 -12.67 9.17 2.95
C ASN A 205 -12.12 8.02 2.08
N LEU A 206 -12.77 6.86 2.13
CA LEU A 206 -12.39 5.65 1.39
C LEU A 206 -13.18 5.48 0.09
N LEU A 207 -14.33 6.14 -0.01
CA LEU A 207 -15.21 6.08 -1.18
C LEU A 207 -14.69 6.95 -2.32
N ASP A 208 -14.94 6.50 -3.55
CA ASP A 208 -14.67 7.30 -4.74
C ASP A 208 -15.69 8.45 -4.86
N LYS A 209 -15.22 9.61 -5.30
CA LYS A 209 -16.02 10.82 -5.48
C LYS A 209 -17.09 10.64 -6.57
N SER A 210 -16.88 9.73 -7.52
CA SER A 210 -17.86 9.38 -8.57
C SER A 210 -19.21 8.92 -8.02
N CYS A 211 -19.22 8.34 -6.82
CA CYS A 211 -20.41 7.80 -6.15
C CYS A 211 -21.19 8.88 -5.38
N MET A 212 -20.58 10.05 -5.16
CA MET A 212 -21.12 11.13 -4.33
C MET A 212 -21.67 12.26 -5.20
N ARG A 213 -22.84 12.80 -4.83
CA ARG A 213 -23.31 14.05 -5.41
C ARG A 213 -22.48 15.20 -4.86
N THR A 214 -21.95 16.08 -5.73
CA THR A 214 -21.43 17.38 -5.30
C THR A 214 -22.60 18.22 -4.80
N ASP A 215 -22.37 18.96 -3.71
CA ASP A 215 -23.41 19.74 -3.02
C ASP A 215 -24.09 20.78 -3.93
N GLU A 216 -23.56 21.09 -5.11
CA GLU A 216 -24.17 21.96 -6.13
C GLU A 216 -25.48 21.39 -6.70
N SER A 217 -25.68 20.07 -6.67
CA SER A 217 -26.94 19.43 -7.11
C SER A 217 -28.06 19.49 -6.07
N SER A 218 -27.79 20.03 -4.87
CA SER A 218 -28.79 20.19 -3.82
C SER A 218 -29.80 21.28 -4.16
N GLU A 219 -29.42 22.35 -4.86
CA GLU A 219 -30.36 23.39 -5.31
C GLU A 219 -31.28 22.92 -6.44
N GLU A 220 -30.77 22.16 -7.41
CA GLU A 220 -31.59 21.60 -8.48
C GLU A 220 -32.53 20.50 -7.97
N TYR A 221 -32.06 19.66 -7.04
CA TYR A 221 -32.90 18.66 -6.39
C TYR A 221 -33.96 19.29 -5.48
N GLN A 222 -33.61 20.34 -4.73
CA GLN A 222 -34.59 21.12 -3.96
C GLN A 222 -35.60 21.80 -4.87
N LYS A 223 -35.18 22.35 -6.01
CA LYS A 223 -36.08 22.91 -7.05
C LYS A 223 -37.00 21.83 -7.62
N GLU A 224 -36.50 20.65 -7.98
CA GLU A 224 -37.34 19.55 -8.49
C GLU A 224 -38.33 19.03 -7.45
N VAL A 225 -37.91 18.87 -6.19
CA VAL A 225 -38.80 18.45 -5.09
C VAL A 225 -39.85 19.52 -4.80
N PHE A 226 -39.47 20.80 -4.83
CA PHE A 226 -40.39 21.92 -4.66
C PHE A 226 -41.40 22.01 -5.80
N ILE A 227 -40.96 21.81 -7.04
CA ILE A 227 -41.83 21.79 -8.23
C ILE A 227 -42.81 20.60 -8.16
N LYS A 228 -42.34 19.40 -7.81
CA LYS A 228 -43.22 18.22 -7.68
C LYS A 228 -44.24 18.35 -6.55
N ASN A 229 -43.90 19.03 -5.46
CA ASN A 229 -44.80 19.21 -4.32
C ASN A 229 -45.80 20.36 -4.49
N ASN A 230 -45.56 21.30 -5.42
CA ASN A 230 -46.45 22.45 -5.66
C ASN A 230 -47.28 22.37 -6.97
N ILE A 231 -47.06 21.37 -7.83
CA ILE A 231 -47.87 21.18 -9.05
C ILE A 231 -49.17 20.36 -8.77
N TYR A 232 -49.34 19.84 -7.56
CA TYR A 232 -50.55 19.07 -7.17
C TYR A 232 -51.39 19.71 -6.05
N ASN A 233 -51.38 21.04 -5.95
CA ASN A 233 -52.39 21.79 -5.18
C ASN A 233 -53.26 22.64 -6.11
#